data_AF-A0AAU9QLJ1-F1
#
_entry.id   AF-A0AAU9QLJ1-F1
#
_cell.length_a   1.000
_cell.length_b   1.000
_cell.length_c   1.000
_cell.angle_alpha   90.00
_cell.angle_beta   90.00
_cell.angle_gamma   90.00
#
_symmetry.space_group_name_H-M   'P 1'
#
loop_
_entity.id
_entity.type
_entity.pdbx_description
1 polymer ?
#
loop_
_entity_poly.entity_id
_entity_poly.type
_entity_poly.pdbx_seq_one_letter_code
_entity_poly.pdbx_strand_id
1 'polypeptide(L)'
;MALDWKIINKHGDGSKVERLLKDPWWLKSDKRNEPRAQKELQKIYEAEQHILCSCNDARMFARYTNEKYHIVNHPVLGRHSTKCPFYTDISGEISPHEFGGEVEYREIMTFCLHNSLNENPSEHEICEQDEPNDKNGNPRRHKLLRLLYQLCHDSFNYVYYGPVEKRPKSIALQAKLHDAAETIAFGEYKLKDWLYYGAKGHMFAERRLRGLKSWKGPGRPHCFLIEIAEKIDRNGNELALDGESKYYERVIWPGRESTSGPYIILSSLVKDDVDNDVFRHTACVKPIVAHNVLMPIDSNYERTFAISLIEAINRNPKLEIDDGRVAKCTLMKPLKPIESLKGEMLLPDFIVQCKVGKEVVRRDIVEVMGFGDTEYAERKKRLIPKMKVAFRGDRVVEISKDSNVDIAKFVGEVFYLHK
;
A
#
# COMPACT_ATOMS: atom_id res chain seq x y z
N MET A 1 -10.42 -46.73 -13.86
CA MET A 1 -11.47 -45.83 -13.34
C MET A 1 -11.62 -44.69 -14.31
N ALA A 2 -12.82 -44.45 -14.84
CA ALA A 2 -13.05 -43.36 -15.78
C ALA A 2 -12.73 -42.03 -15.09
N LEU A 3 -11.72 -41.35 -15.62
CA LEU A 3 -11.25 -40.05 -15.13
C LEU A 3 -12.23 -39.00 -15.68
N ASP A 4 -13.32 -38.75 -14.96
CA ASP A 4 -14.33 -37.77 -15.40
C ASP A 4 -13.80 -36.35 -15.18
N TRP A 5 -13.50 -35.66 -16.27
CA TRP A 5 -13.13 -34.24 -16.27
C TRP A 5 -14.41 -33.40 -16.20
N LYS A 6 -14.36 -32.22 -15.59
CA LYS A 6 -15.54 -31.35 -15.46
C LYS A 6 -15.22 -29.98 -16.03
N ILE A 7 -16.20 -29.36 -16.69
CA ILE A 7 -16.19 -27.94 -17.01
C ILE A 7 -17.12 -27.25 -16.00
N ILE A 8 -16.60 -26.18 -15.39
CA ILE A 8 -17.33 -25.34 -14.45
C ILE A 8 -17.24 -23.89 -14.91
N ASN A 9 -18.20 -23.06 -14.47
CA ASN A 9 -18.09 -21.62 -14.64
C ASN A 9 -16.93 -21.05 -13.81
N LYS A 10 -16.19 -20.08 -14.33
CA LYS A 10 -15.12 -19.35 -13.60
C LYS A 10 -15.62 -18.73 -12.30
N HIS A 11 -16.86 -18.21 -12.29
CA HIS A 11 -17.46 -17.53 -11.12
C HIS A 11 -18.36 -18.42 -10.27
N GLY A 12 -18.46 -19.71 -10.60
CA GLY A 12 -19.20 -20.67 -9.79
C GLY A 12 -18.42 -21.09 -8.54
N ASP A 13 -19.14 -21.47 -7.49
CA ASP A 13 -18.59 -22.12 -6.29
C ASP A 13 -17.94 -23.50 -6.55
N GLY A 14 -17.94 -23.96 -7.82
CA GLY A 14 -17.44 -25.26 -8.24
C GLY A 14 -18.41 -26.42 -8.00
N SER A 15 -19.58 -26.17 -7.39
CA SER A 15 -20.60 -27.21 -7.12
C SER A 15 -21.48 -27.49 -8.35
N LYS A 16 -21.68 -26.49 -9.21
CA LYS A 16 -22.49 -26.60 -10.43
C LYS A 16 -21.62 -26.97 -11.63
N VAL A 17 -21.58 -28.26 -11.97
CA VAL A 17 -20.89 -28.77 -13.17
C VAL A 17 -21.70 -28.41 -14.41
N GLU A 18 -21.10 -27.63 -15.33
CA GLU A 18 -21.75 -27.23 -16.57
C GLU A 18 -21.68 -28.34 -17.62
N ARG A 19 -20.57 -29.09 -17.67
CA ARG A 19 -20.39 -30.19 -18.62
C ARG A 19 -19.43 -31.25 -18.06
N LEU A 20 -19.85 -32.51 -18.11
CA LEU A 20 -18.98 -33.66 -17.85
C LEU A 20 -18.25 -34.06 -19.14
N LEU A 21 -16.95 -34.27 -19.04
CA LEU A 21 -16.06 -34.64 -20.12
C LEU A 21 -15.57 -36.07 -19.89
N LYS A 22 -16.14 -37.01 -20.65
CA LYS A 22 -15.67 -38.40 -20.69
C LYS A 22 -14.57 -38.52 -21.74
N ASP A 23 -13.36 -38.91 -21.30
CA ASP A 23 -12.14 -39.03 -22.13
C ASP A 23 -11.93 -37.86 -23.13
N PRO A 24 -11.66 -36.64 -22.65
CA PRO A 24 -11.44 -35.49 -23.51
C PRO A 24 -10.12 -35.64 -24.29
N TRP A 25 -10.18 -36.26 -25.46
CA TRP A 25 -9.02 -36.52 -26.32
C TRP A 25 -8.21 -35.25 -26.66
N TRP A 26 -8.88 -34.09 -26.74
CA TRP A 26 -8.27 -32.79 -27.01
C TRP A 26 -7.43 -32.25 -25.84
N LEU A 27 -7.52 -32.85 -24.65
CA LEU A 27 -6.64 -32.59 -23.51
C LEU A 27 -5.31 -33.36 -23.57
N LYS A 28 -5.13 -34.30 -24.51
CA LYS A 28 -3.88 -35.06 -24.66
C LYS A 28 -2.81 -34.17 -25.29
N SER A 29 -1.58 -34.20 -24.77
CA SER A 29 -0.52 -33.23 -25.13
C SER A 29 -0.18 -33.22 -26.62
N ASP A 30 -0.28 -34.37 -27.29
CA ASP A 30 -0.07 -34.57 -28.72
C ASP A 30 -1.26 -34.10 -29.59
N LYS A 31 -2.44 -33.89 -28.98
CA LYS A 31 -3.69 -33.54 -29.66
C LYS A 31 -4.14 -32.10 -29.47
N ARG A 32 -3.64 -31.40 -28.43
CA ARG A 32 -4.05 -30.03 -28.06
C ARG A 32 -3.89 -29.01 -29.18
N ASN A 33 -2.89 -29.18 -30.04
CA ASN A 33 -2.58 -28.24 -31.13
C ASN A 33 -3.38 -28.51 -32.42
N GLU A 34 -4.16 -29.59 -32.49
CA GLU A 34 -5.00 -29.87 -33.66
C GLU A 34 -6.11 -28.80 -33.77
N PRO A 35 -6.51 -28.37 -34.98
CA PRO A 35 -7.50 -27.30 -35.17
C PRO A 35 -8.82 -27.54 -34.42
N ARG A 36 -9.23 -28.81 -34.30
CA ARG A 36 -10.46 -29.20 -33.61
C ARG A 36 -10.33 -29.12 -32.08
N ALA A 37 -9.14 -29.38 -31.53
CA ALA A 37 -8.85 -29.18 -30.12
C ALA A 37 -8.76 -27.68 -29.78
N GLN A 38 -8.14 -26.89 -30.65
CA GLN A 38 -8.06 -25.43 -30.51
C GLN A 38 -9.44 -24.77 -30.51
N LYS A 39 -10.38 -25.23 -31.34
CA LYS A 39 -11.78 -24.77 -31.29
C LYS A 39 -12.49 -25.10 -29.97
N GLU A 40 -12.18 -26.22 -29.33
CA GLU A 40 -12.77 -26.54 -28.01
C GLU A 40 -12.16 -25.66 -26.92
N LEU A 41 -10.86 -25.40 -26.96
CA LEU A 41 -10.19 -24.50 -26.02
C LEU A 41 -10.64 -23.04 -26.19
N GLN A 42 -10.88 -22.61 -27.43
CA GLN A 42 -11.45 -21.31 -27.74
C GLN A 42 -12.82 -21.13 -27.08
N LYS A 43 -13.72 -22.11 -27.21
CA LYS A 43 -15.05 -22.05 -26.57
C LYS A 43 -14.96 -21.93 -25.05
N ILE A 44 -14.02 -22.65 -24.43
CA ILE A 44 -13.80 -22.61 -22.97
C ILE A 44 -13.27 -21.24 -22.55
N TYR A 45 -12.37 -20.65 -23.34
CA TYR A 45 -11.84 -19.31 -23.11
C TYR A 45 -12.93 -18.24 -23.23
N GLU A 46 -13.69 -18.25 -24.33
CA GLU A 46 -14.74 -17.26 -24.62
C GLU A 46 -15.93 -17.36 -23.65
N ALA A 47 -16.23 -18.56 -23.16
CA ALA A 47 -17.28 -18.78 -22.17
C ALA A 47 -16.83 -18.56 -20.72
N GLU A 48 -15.58 -18.14 -20.49
CA GLU A 48 -14.97 -17.98 -19.16
C GLU A 48 -15.18 -19.23 -18.27
N GLN A 49 -14.83 -20.40 -18.81
CA GLN A 49 -14.99 -21.67 -18.12
C GLN A 49 -13.66 -22.23 -17.63
N HIS A 50 -13.69 -22.95 -16.51
CA HIS A 50 -12.56 -23.70 -15.99
C HIS A 50 -12.75 -25.21 -16.15
N ILE A 51 -11.63 -25.90 -16.30
CA ILE A 51 -11.54 -27.35 -16.42
C ILE A 51 -11.05 -27.90 -15.08
N LEU A 52 -11.83 -28.78 -14.46
CA LEU A 52 -11.40 -29.55 -13.29
C LEU A 52 -10.79 -30.86 -13.73
N CYS A 53 -9.55 -31.07 -13.29
CA CYS A 53 -8.82 -32.27 -13.54
C CYS A 53 -9.29 -33.40 -12.64
N SER A 54 -9.45 -34.57 -13.23
CA SER A 54 -9.82 -35.80 -12.55
C SER A 54 -8.79 -36.33 -11.54
N CYS A 55 -7.57 -35.77 -11.49
CA CYS A 55 -6.56 -36.23 -10.52
C CYS A 55 -6.85 -35.79 -9.08
N ASN A 56 -7.42 -34.60 -8.87
CA ASN A 56 -7.75 -34.03 -7.55
C ASN A 56 -8.60 -32.74 -7.67
N ASP A 57 -9.45 -32.65 -8.70
CA ASP A 57 -10.20 -31.44 -9.07
C ASP A 57 -9.29 -30.19 -9.24
N ALA A 58 -8.02 -30.38 -9.63
CA ALA A 58 -7.12 -29.27 -9.95
C ALA A 58 -7.70 -28.42 -11.08
N ARG A 59 -7.73 -27.09 -10.87
CA ARG A 59 -8.29 -26.12 -11.81
C ARG A 59 -7.30 -25.76 -12.89
N MET A 60 -7.76 -25.83 -14.12
CA MET A 60 -7.06 -25.33 -15.29
C MET A 60 -8.01 -24.44 -16.10
N PHE A 61 -7.45 -23.60 -16.95
CA PHE A 61 -8.23 -22.75 -17.85
C PHE A 61 -7.53 -22.64 -19.20
N ALA A 62 -8.29 -22.31 -20.24
CA ALA A 62 -7.72 -21.98 -21.53
C ALA A 62 -7.18 -20.54 -21.48
N ARG A 63 -6.03 -20.28 -22.08
CA ARG A 63 -5.43 -18.96 -22.26
C ARG A 63 -5.00 -18.82 -23.71
N TYR A 64 -5.29 -17.68 -24.33
CA TYR A 64 -4.79 -17.38 -25.66
C TYR A 64 -3.39 -16.75 -25.59
N THR A 65 -2.38 -17.40 -26.15
CA THR A 65 -0.98 -16.92 -26.25
C THR A 65 -0.36 -17.47 -27.53
N ASN A 66 0.56 -16.75 -28.17
CA ASN A 66 1.25 -17.22 -29.40
C ASN A 66 0.30 -17.74 -30.50
N GLU A 67 -0.78 -16.99 -30.75
CA GLU A 67 -1.81 -17.30 -31.75
C GLU A 67 -2.55 -18.64 -31.57
N LYS A 68 -2.46 -19.24 -30.37
CA LYS A 68 -3.10 -20.51 -30.02
C LYS A 68 -3.67 -20.47 -28.60
N TYR A 69 -4.62 -21.35 -28.33
CA TYR A 69 -5.15 -21.57 -26.99
C TYR A 69 -4.33 -22.66 -26.28
N HIS A 70 -3.83 -22.31 -25.11
CA HIS A 70 -3.05 -23.16 -24.23
C HIS A 70 -3.84 -23.45 -22.96
N ILE A 71 -3.59 -24.62 -22.37
CA ILE A 71 -4.16 -24.98 -21.07
C ILE A 71 -3.15 -24.59 -20.01
N VAL A 72 -3.61 -23.80 -19.04
CA VAL A 72 -2.77 -23.29 -17.96
C VAL A 72 -3.37 -23.73 -16.63
N ASN A 73 -2.51 -24.16 -15.71
CA ASN A 73 -2.90 -24.52 -14.36
C ASN A 73 -3.20 -23.24 -13.56
N HIS A 74 -4.27 -23.26 -12.78
CA HIS A 74 -4.56 -22.18 -11.85
C HIS A 74 -3.43 -22.06 -10.81
N PRO A 75 -2.92 -20.86 -10.50
CA PRO A 75 -1.72 -20.70 -9.67
C PRO A 75 -1.87 -21.26 -8.25
N VAL A 76 -3.06 -21.12 -7.66
CA VAL A 76 -3.38 -21.67 -6.32
C VAL A 76 -4.06 -23.05 -6.39
N LEU A 77 -5.13 -23.16 -7.19
CA LEU A 77 -6.00 -24.35 -7.24
C LEU A 77 -5.64 -25.36 -8.34
N GLY A 78 -4.62 -25.11 -9.15
CA GLY A 78 -4.19 -25.96 -10.26
C GLY A 78 -3.07 -26.93 -9.89
N ARG A 79 -3.00 -27.33 -8.62
CA ARG A 79 -1.97 -28.25 -8.12
C ARG A 79 -2.36 -29.68 -8.46
N HIS A 80 -1.76 -30.26 -9.48
CA HIS A 80 -2.02 -31.66 -9.86
C HIS A 80 -1.21 -32.65 -9.02
N SER A 81 -1.67 -33.90 -8.95
CA SER A 81 -0.85 -35.01 -8.42
C SER A 81 0.41 -35.20 -9.27
N THR A 82 1.54 -35.57 -8.66
CA THR A 82 2.85 -35.76 -9.32
C THR A 82 2.83 -36.77 -10.48
N LYS A 83 1.83 -37.65 -10.53
CA LYS A 83 1.62 -38.63 -11.62
C LYS A 83 0.71 -38.12 -12.74
N CYS A 84 0.19 -36.90 -12.65
CA CYS A 84 -0.73 -36.32 -13.62
C CYS A 84 0.05 -35.76 -14.83
N PRO A 85 -0.42 -35.95 -16.08
CA PRO A 85 0.21 -35.36 -17.27
C PRO A 85 0.23 -33.81 -17.30
N PHE A 86 -0.54 -33.17 -16.43
CA PHE A 86 -0.59 -31.72 -16.26
C PHE A 86 0.18 -31.25 -15.02
N TYR A 87 0.86 -32.17 -14.33
CA TYR A 87 1.81 -31.81 -13.30
C TYR A 87 2.95 -31.00 -13.90
N THR A 88 3.20 -29.85 -13.30
CA THR A 88 4.33 -28.98 -13.63
C THR A 88 5.07 -28.71 -12.32
N ASP A 89 6.38 -28.95 -12.31
CA ASP A 89 7.25 -28.41 -11.27
C ASP A 89 7.19 -26.89 -11.38
N ILE A 90 6.53 -26.24 -10.42
CA ILE A 90 6.42 -24.79 -10.41
C ILE A 90 7.81 -24.27 -10.05
N SER A 91 8.62 -23.92 -11.07
CA SER A 91 9.89 -23.19 -10.96
C SER A 91 9.62 -21.74 -10.55
N GLY A 92 9.16 -21.62 -9.31
CA GLY A 92 8.49 -20.48 -8.75
C GLY A 92 7.84 -20.95 -7.46
N GLU A 93 8.62 -21.67 -6.64
CA GLU A 93 8.28 -21.90 -5.25
C GLU A 93 8.09 -20.53 -4.60
N ILE A 94 6.84 -20.06 -4.58
CA ILE A 94 6.35 -19.32 -3.43
C ILE A 94 6.30 -20.35 -2.32
N SER A 95 7.48 -20.64 -1.76
CA SER A 95 7.63 -21.28 -0.47
C SER A 95 6.80 -20.45 0.51
N PRO A 96 5.76 -21.01 1.12
CA PRO A 96 5.04 -20.33 2.19
C PRO A 96 5.93 -20.16 3.44
N HIS A 97 7.16 -20.69 3.44
CA HIS A 97 7.97 -20.84 4.63
C HIS A 97 9.43 -20.37 4.56
N GLU A 98 9.88 -19.72 3.48
CA GLU A 98 11.19 -19.03 3.52
C GLU A 98 11.21 -17.59 2.99
N PHE A 99 10.15 -17.09 2.32
CA PHE A 99 9.98 -15.65 2.01
C PHE A 99 8.51 -15.23 1.94
N GLY A 100 7.67 -15.80 2.82
CA GLY A 100 6.26 -15.46 2.92
C GLY A 100 6.01 -14.21 3.76
N GLY A 101 6.34 -13.01 3.25
CA GLY A 101 6.05 -11.80 4.01
C GLY A 101 6.42 -10.41 3.45
N GLU A 102 6.78 -10.17 2.18
CA GLU A 102 7.48 -8.89 1.88
C GLU A 102 7.19 -8.09 0.61
N VAL A 103 6.32 -8.49 -0.34
CA VAL A 103 6.20 -7.71 -1.60
C VAL A 103 5.61 -6.30 -1.38
N GLU A 104 4.72 -6.14 -0.40
CA GLU A 104 4.03 -4.87 -0.13
C GLU A 104 4.92 -3.81 0.57
N TYR A 105 5.98 -4.22 1.26
CA TYR A 105 6.80 -3.34 2.10
C TYR A 105 8.25 -3.19 1.64
N ARG A 106 8.64 -3.91 0.58
CA ARG A 106 9.89 -3.66 -0.16
C ARG A 106 9.98 -2.22 -0.62
N GLU A 107 11.20 -1.72 -0.58
CA GLU A 107 11.55 -0.42 -1.14
C GLU A 107 11.21 -0.36 -2.63
N ILE A 108 10.49 0.69 -3.02
CA ILE A 108 10.13 1.01 -4.39
C ILE A 108 11.39 1.61 -5.02
N MET A 109 12.06 0.83 -5.85
CA MET A 109 13.23 1.27 -6.63
C MET A 109 12.83 1.83 -8.00
N THR A 110 11.70 1.36 -8.55
CA THR A 110 11.10 1.83 -9.80
C THR A 110 9.61 2.07 -9.57
N PHE A 111 9.04 3.05 -10.26
CA PHE A 111 7.61 3.33 -10.12
C PHE A 111 6.93 3.51 -11.47
N CYS A 112 5.79 2.85 -11.66
CA CYS A 112 4.89 3.07 -12.78
C CYS A 112 3.45 2.92 -12.27
N LEU A 113 2.64 3.97 -12.41
CA LEU A 113 1.23 3.91 -12.05
C LEU A 113 0.35 3.56 -13.25
N HIS A 114 0.66 4.09 -14.42
CA HIS A 114 -0.17 4.02 -15.62
C HIS A 114 0.56 3.29 -16.74
N ASN A 115 0.04 2.13 -17.16
CA ASN A 115 0.61 1.36 -18.27
C ASN A 115 0.41 2.09 -19.62
N SER A 116 1.22 1.73 -20.62
CA SER A 116 1.08 2.20 -22.00
C SER A 116 -0.30 1.81 -22.55
N LEU A 117 -0.97 2.74 -23.25
CA LEU A 117 -2.28 2.46 -23.87
C LEU A 117 -2.14 1.67 -25.20
N ASN A 118 -0.98 1.75 -25.86
CA ASN A 118 -0.76 1.26 -27.23
C ASN A 118 0.13 -0.01 -27.32
N GLU A 119 0.50 -0.61 -26.19
CA GLU A 119 1.21 -1.88 -26.19
C GLU A 119 0.21 -3.01 -26.02
N ASN A 120 0.04 -3.85 -27.06
CA ASN A 120 -0.30 -5.25 -26.82
C ASN A 120 0.70 -5.76 -25.78
N PRO A 121 0.25 -6.26 -24.61
CA PRO A 121 1.13 -6.48 -23.47
C PRO A 121 2.25 -7.42 -23.86
N SER A 122 3.44 -6.86 -24.04
CA SER A 122 4.66 -7.61 -24.28
C SER A 122 5.02 -8.39 -23.02
N GLU A 123 5.58 -9.58 -23.19
CA GLU A 123 5.75 -10.64 -22.19
C GLU A 123 6.73 -10.31 -21.04
N HIS A 124 7.10 -9.05 -20.81
CA HIS A 124 7.99 -8.65 -19.74
C HIS A 124 7.52 -7.36 -19.07
N GLU A 125 6.52 -7.49 -18.20
CA GLU A 125 6.38 -6.76 -16.92
C GLU A 125 5.00 -7.09 -16.36
N ILE A 126 4.95 -8.04 -15.42
CA ILE A 126 3.71 -8.38 -14.71
C ILE A 126 3.42 -7.22 -13.74
N CYS A 127 2.80 -6.17 -14.26
CA CYS A 127 2.08 -5.21 -13.45
C CYS A 127 0.82 -5.90 -12.93
N GLU A 128 0.86 -6.26 -11.66
CA GLU A 128 -0.27 -6.80 -10.89
C GLU A 128 -1.55 -6.03 -11.22
N GLN A 129 -2.50 -6.74 -11.83
CA GLN A 129 -3.86 -6.24 -12.03
C GLN A 129 -4.52 -6.15 -10.65
N ASP A 130 -5.06 -4.97 -10.33
CA ASP A 130 -5.95 -4.74 -9.19
C ASP A 130 -7.24 -5.56 -9.43
N GLU A 131 -7.30 -6.81 -8.95
CA GLU A 131 -8.58 -7.53 -8.77
C GLU A 131 -9.17 -7.25 -7.39
N PRO A 132 -10.52 -7.16 -7.28
CA PRO A 132 -11.19 -6.92 -6.02
C PRO A 132 -11.37 -8.21 -5.21
N ASN A 133 -11.11 -8.07 -3.91
CA ASN A 133 -11.71 -8.82 -2.80
C ASN A 133 -11.39 -10.32 -2.71
N ASP A 134 -10.18 -10.61 -2.25
CA ASP A 134 -9.83 -11.92 -1.71
C ASP A 134 -10.47 -12.10 -0.32
N LYS A 135 -11.38 -13.07 -0.18
CA LYS A 135 -12.18 -13.28 1.05
C LYS A 135 -11.36 -13.77 2.26
N ASN A 136 -10.04 -13.97 2.14
CA ASN A 136 -9.16 -14.40 3.23
C ASN A 136 -7.70 -13.87 3.14
N GLY A 137 -7.43 -12.86 2.32
CA GLY A 137 -6.11 -12.24 2.19
C GLY A 137 -6.17 -10.75 2.52
N ASN A 138 -5.19 -10.22 3.27
CA ASN A 138 -5.12 -8.78 3.53
C ASN A 138 -5.15 -8.01 2.19
N PRO A 139 -6.02 -7.00 2.02
CA PRO A 139 -6.10 -6.25 0.76
C PRO A 139 -4.77 -5.52 0.53
N ARG A 140 -4.14 -5.77 -0.64
CA ARG A 140 -2.90 -5.09 -1.03
C ARG A 140 -3.14 -3.57 -1.05
N ARG A 141 -2.28 -2.79 -0.39
CA ARG A 141 -2.33 -1.33 -0.44
C ARG A 141 -2.12 -0.85 -1.88
N HIS A 142 -2.93 0.13 -2.27
CA HIS A 142 -2.81 0.79 -3.57
C HIS A 142 -1.40 1.36 -3.79
N LYS A 143 -0.84 1.21 -5.01
CA LYS A 143 0.53 1.62 -5.37
C LYS A 143 0.86 3.07 -4.95
N LEU A 144 -0.09 3.99 -5.15
CA LEU A 144 0.07 5.40 -4.79
C LEU A 144 0.17 5.65 -3.27
N LEU A 145 -0.52 4.87 -2.45
CA LEU A 145 -0.38 4.93 -0.99
C LEU A 145 0.99 4.39 -0.55
N ARG A 146 1.44 3.30 -1.16
CA ARG A 146 2.78 2.73 -0.88
C ARG A 146 3.87 3.75 -1.20
N LEU A 147 3.78 4.41 -2.36
CA LEU A 147 4.68 5.49 -2.74
C LEU A 147 4.65 6.61 -1.70
N LEU A 148 3.47 7.12 -1.33
CA LEU A 148 3.34 8.17 -0.32
C LEU A 148 4.03 7.78 1.00
N TYR A 149 3.82 6.55 1.48
CA TYR A 149 4.46 6.08 2.72
C TYR A 149 5.97 5.96 2.61
N GLN A 150 6.50 5.53 1.47
CA GLN A 150 7.95 5.51 1.26
C GLN A 150 8.52 6.92 1.21
N LEU A 151 7.88 7.86 0.47
CA LEU A 151 8.32 9.25 0.46
C LEU A 151 8.30 9.84 1.88
N CYS A 152 7.25 9.59 2.67
CA CYS A 152 7.19 10.01 4.07
C CYS A 152 8.30 9.39 4.93
N HIS A 153 8.63 8.12 4.69
CA HIS A 153 9.70 7.41 5.38
C HIS A 153 11.07 8.02 5.06
N ASP A 154 11.42 8.10 3.77
CA ASP A 154 12.75 8.49 3.31
C ASP A 154 13.02 9.99 3.50
N SER A 155 11.96 10.80 3.56
CA SER A 155 12.03 12.23 3.93
C SER A 155 11.97 12.51 5.44
N PHE A 156 11.84 11.46 6.26
CA PHE A 156 11.61 11.52 7.70
C PHE A 156 10.35 12.27 8.14
N ASN A 157 9.36 12.47 7.26
CA ASN A 157 8.07 13.07 7.63
C ASN A 157 7.21 12.16 8.53
N TYR A 158 7.60 10.89 8.69
CA TYR A 158 7.01 9.96 9.68
C TYR A 158 7.55 10.15 11.11
N VAL A 159 8.56 11.01 11.31
CA VAL A 159 9.17 11.32 12.61
C VAL A 159 9.10 12.82 12.88
N TYR A 160 8.68 13.17 14.08
CA TYR A 160 8.79 14.51 14.62
C TYR A 160 10.05 14.64 15.49
N TYR A 161 10.96 15.49 15.04
CA TYR A 161 12.14 15.91 15.81
C TYR A 161 11.85 17.25 16.46
N GLY A 162 11.62 17.24 17.76
CA GLY A 162 11.52 18.46 18.56
C GLY A 162 12.64 18.53 19.60
N PRO A 163 12.76 19.66 20.31
CA PRO A 163 12.04 20.92 20.09
C PRO A 163 12.48 21.63 18.79
N VAL A 164 11.59 22.42 18.19
CA VAL A 164 11.95 23.31 17.06
C VAL A 164 11.68 24.77 17.41
N GLU A 165 12.65 25.65 17.17
CA GLU A 165 12.48 27.10 17.38
C GLU A 165 11.45 27.70 16.42
N LYS A 166 11.43 27.19 15.17
CA LYS A 166 10.49 27.61 14.14
C LYS A 166 9.88 26.40 13.44
N ARG A 167 8.56 26.31 13.48
CA ARG A 167 7.81 25.26 12.77
C ARG A 167 8.08 25.37 11.27
N PRO A 168 8.43 24.26 10.59
CA PRO A 168 8.68 24.27 9.15
C PRO A 168 7.39 24.62 8.41
N LYS A 169 7.52 25.38 7.33
CA LYS A 169 6.38 25.63 6.43
C LYS A 169 6.07 24.35 5.65
N SER A 170 4.80 24.15 5.30
CA SER A 170 4.32 23.02 4.50
C SER A 170 5.15 22.80 3.23
N ILE A 171 5.48 23.89 2.53
CA ILE A 171 6.31 23.85 1.31
C ILE A 171 7.70 23.23 1.52
N ALA A 172 8.33 23.46 2.68
CA ALA A 172 9.64 22.89 2.98
C ALA A 172 9.54 21.38 3.26
N LEU A 173 8.43 20.92 3.84
CA LEU A 173 8.17 19.51 4.06
C LEU A 173 7.82 18.79 2.76
N GLN A 174 7.07 19.43 1.87
CA GLN A 174 6.81 18.94 0.51
C GLN A 174 8.11 18.83 -0.30
N ALA A 175 9.03 19.80 -0.18
CA ALA A 175 10.34 19.73 -0.83
C ALA A 175 11.14 18.51 -0.36
N LYS A 176 11.08 18.14 0.92
CA LYS A 176 11.72 16.91 1.42
C LYS A 176 11.08 15.63 0.83
N LEU A 177 9.76 15.60 0.67
CA LEU A 177 9.07 14.48 0.01
C LEU A 177 9.48 14.38 -1.46
N HIS A 178 9.63 15.51 -2.13
CA HIS A 178 10.14 15.58 -3.49
C HIS A 178 11.58 15.06 -3.59
N ASP A 179 12.47 15.49 -2.70
CA ASP A 179 13.88 15.03 -2.68
C ASP A 179 14.00 13.54 -2.34
N ALA A 180 13.09 12.98 -1.55
CA ALA A 180 13.03 11.54 -1.28
C ALA A 180 12.74 10.70 -2.53
N ALA A 181 12.20 11.28 -3.60
CA ALA A 181 11.95 10.59 -4.87
C ALA A 181 13.20 10.49 -5.78
N GLU A 182 14.35 11.03 -5.36
CA GLU A 182 15.59 11.05 -6.14
C GLU A 182 16.13 9.64 -6.45
N THR A 183 15.95 8.69 -5.53
CA THR A 183 16.46 7.31 -5.64
C THR A 183 15.51 6.39 -6.42
N ILE A 184 14.30 6.86 -6.72
CA ILE A 184 13.28 6.05 -7.39
C ILE A 184 13.37 6.30 -8.90
N ALA A 185 13.70 5.26 -9.65
CA ALA A 185 13.76 5.31 -11.10
C ALA A 185 12.37 5.40 -11.73
N PHE A 186 12.27 6.17 -12.81
CA PHE A 186 11.05 6.46 -13.54
C PHE A 186 11.35 6.41 -15.05
N GLY A 187 11.55 5.19 -15.56
CA GLY A 187 12.09 4.96 -16.91
C GLY A 187 13.54 5.41 -17.00
N GLU A 188 13.88 6.19 -18.03
CA GLU A 188 15.18 6.87 -18.14
C GLU A 188 15.32 8.09 -17.20
N TYR A 189 14.26 8.45 -16.47
CA TYR A 189 14.24 9.60 -15.56
C TYR A 189 14.30 9.18 -14.09
N LYS A 190 14.41 10.16 -13.20
CA LYS A 190 14.12 9.99 -11.77
C LYS A 190 12.69 10.41 -11.48
N LEU A 191 12.04 9.78 -10.51
CA LEU A 191 10.67 10.12 -10.12
C LEU A 191 10.58 11.57 -9.64
N LYS A 192 11.61 12.07 -8.96
CA LYS A 192 11.74 13.47 -8.56
C LYS A 192 11.51 14.46 -9.72
N ASP A 193 12.06 14.19 -10.90
CA ASP A 193 11.91 15.07 -12.08
C ASP A 193 10.46 15.15 -12.60
N TRP A 194 9.62 14.22 -12.14
CA TRP A 194 8.21 14.06 -12.51
C TRP A 194 7.27 14.15 -11.31
N LEU A 195 7.77 14.63 -10.17
CA LEU A 195 7.00 14.88 -8.96
C LEU A 195 6.98 16.39 -8.71
N TYR A 196 5.80 16.97 -8.59
CA TYR A 196 5.62 18.41 -8.44
C TYR A 196 4.95 18.72 -7.11
N TYR A 197 5.12 19.94 -6.62
CA TYR A 197 4.54 20.36 -5.35
C TYR A 197 4.41 21.89 -5.26
N GLY A 198 3.70 22.35 -4.23
CA GLY A 198 3.47 23.77 -3.97
C GLY A 198 2.43 24.42 -4.89
N ALA A 199 2.16 25.70 -4.67
CA ALA A 199 1.07 26.44 -5.33
C ALA A 199 1.17 26.47 -6.87
N LYS A 200 2.38 26.39 -7.43
CA LYS A 200 2.64 26.36 -8.88
C LYS A 200 2.89 24.94 -9.41
N GLY A 201 2.85 23.92 -8.55
CA GLY A 201 3.19 22.55 -8.91
C GLY A 201 2.31 22.01 -10.03
N HIS A 202 1.00 22.24 -9.95
CA HIS A 202 0.05 21.83 -10.98
C HIS A 202 0.37 22.44 -12.36
N MET A 203 0.57 23.76 -12.41
CA MET A 203 0.93 24.47 -13.65
C MET A 203 2.25 23.93 -14.25
N PHE A 204 3.25 23.62 -13.41
CA PHE A 204 4.51 23.07 -13.91
C PHE A 204 4.36 21.63 -14.42
N ALA A 205 3.65 20.79 -13.68
CA ALA A 205 3.29 19.42 -14.08
C ALA A 205 2.59 19.40 -15.44
N GLU A 206 1.55 20.22 -15.59
CA GLU A 206 0.77 20.33 -16.81
C GLU A 206 1.61 20.82 -17.99
N ARG A 207 2.37 21.92 -17.80
CA ARG A 207 3.24 22.45 -18.84
C ARG A 207 4.30 21.44 -19.27
N ARG A 208 4.86 20.67 -18.33
CA ARG A 208 5.86 19.64 -18.63
C ARG A 208 5.27 18.53 -19.49
N LEU A 209 4.07 18.04 -19.15
CA LEU A 209 3.40 16.99 -19.91
C LEU A 209 2.96 17.48 -21.30
N ARG A 210 2.36 18.67 -21.41
CA ARG A 210 1.95 19.25 -22.71
C ARG A 210 3.15 19.51 -23.63
N GLY A 211 4.28 19.96 -23.07
CA GLY A 211 5.51 20.25 -23.83
C GLY A 211 6.35 19.03 -24.20
N LEU A 212 5.91 17.81 -23.86
CA LEU A 212 6.65 16.59 -24.10
C LEU A 212 6.70 16.25 -25.60
N LYS A 213 7.90 16.18 -26.18
CA LYS A 213 8.13 15.72 -27.57
C LYS A 213 8.33 14.21 -27.68
N SER A 214 8.98 13.61 -26.69
CA SER A 214 9.27 12.17 -26.63
C SER A 214 9.16 11.70 -25.19
N TRP A 215 8.44 10.60 -24.96
CA TRP A 215 8.35 9.97 -23.65
C TRP A 215 9.44 8.92 -23.50
N LYS A 216 10.19 9.01 -22.41
CA LYS A 216 11.16 7.98 -22.00
C LYS A 216 10.94 7.49 -20.57
N GLY A 217 9.80 7.85 -20.00
CA GLY A 217 9.36 7.33 -18.71
C GLY A 217 8.64 5.99 -18.89
N PRO A 218 8.16 5.40 -17.80
CA PRO A 218 7.46 4.13 -17.85
C PRO A 218 5.99 4.33 -18.26
N GLY A 219 5.43 3.37 -18.99
CA GLY A 219 4.04 3.37 -19.42
C GLY A 219 3.64 4.61 -20.24
N ARG A 220 2.43 5.14 -20.04
CA ARG A 220 1.98 6.37 -20.73
C ARG A 220 2.55 7.64 -20.06
N PRO A 221 2.65 8.79 -20.77
CA PRO A 221 3.17 10.02 -20.16
C PRO A 221 2.36 10.50 -18.96
N HIS A 222 2.98 10.54 -17.79
CA HIS A 222 2.35 10.96 -16.55
C HIS A 222 3.34 11.60 -15.57
N CYS A 223 2.80 12.36 -14.63
CA CYS A 223 3.55 12.95 -13.53
C CYS A 223 2.73 12.93 -12.24
N PHE A 224 3.36 13.29 -11.13
CA PHE A 224 2.75 13.28 -9.80
C PHE A 224 2.74 14.67 -9.19
N LEU A 225 1.77 14.92 -8.31
CA LEU A 225 1.59 16.20 -7.64
C LEU A 225 1.29 15.97 -6.16
N ILE A 226 2.04 16.66 -5.30
CA ILE A 226 1.82 16.72 -3.85
C ILE A 226 1.07 18.00 -3.52
N GLU A 227 -0.14 17.84 -2.98
CA GLU A 227 -0.99 18.92 -2.47
C GLU A 227 -1.25 18.70 -0.97
N ILE A 228 -1.53 19.80 -0.26
CA ILE A 228 -2.00 19.76 1.13
C ILE A 228 -3.28 20.59 1.17
N ALA A 229 -4.31 20.05 1.81
CA ALA A 229 -5.58 20.73 2.00
C ALA A 229 -5.97 20.69 3.47
N GLU A 230 -6.51 21.79 4.00
CA GLU A 230 -7.06 21.82 5.36
C GLU A 230 -8.40 21.08 5.41
N LYS A 231 -9.22 21.26 4.37
CA LYS A 231 -10.54 20.64 4.21
C LYS A 231 -10.68 20.03 2.83
N ILE A 232 -11.38 18.90 2.79
CA ILE A 232 -11.75 18.23 1.55
C ILE A 232 -13.23 17.88 1.65
N ASP A 233 -14.03 18.46 0.76
CA ASP A 233 -15.40 18.01 0.54
C ASP A 233 -15.39 17.07 -0.67
N ARG A 234 -15.98 15.88 -0.52
CA ARG A 234 -15.95 14.83 -1.54
C ARG A 234 -17.35 14.60 -2.10
N ASN A 235 -17.45 14.58 -3.43
CA ASN A 235 -18.62 14.16 -4.17
C ASN A 235 -18.21 13.16 -5.26
N GLY A 236 -18.30 11.86 -4.94
CA GLY A 236 -17.79 10.80 -5.82
C GLY A 236 -16.28 10.94 -6.05
N ASN A 237 -15.89 11.27 -7.28
CA ASN A 237 -14.50 11.53 -7.66
C ASN A 237 -14.14 13.02 -7.75
N GLU A 238 -15.07 13.92 -7.49
CA GLU A 238 -14.79 15.34 -7.32
C GLU A 238 -14.33 15.61 -5.88
N LEU A 239 -13.19 16.31 -5.74
CA LEU A 239 -12.65 16.75 -4.47
C LEU A 239 -12.56 18.28 -4.46
N ALA A 240 -13.32 18.93 -3.58
CA ALA A 240 -13.17 20.35 -3.30
C ALA A 240 -12.07 20.53 -2.24
N LEU A 241 -10.86 20.88 -2.68
CA LEU A 241 -9.71 21.11 -1.81
C LEU A 241 -9.71 22.56 -1.36
N ASP A 242 -9.98 22.82 -0.08
CA ASP A 242 -10.09 24.18 0.48
C ASP A 242 -11.04 25.10 -0.32
N GLY A 243 -12.11 24.52 -0.89
CA GLY A 243 -13.11 25.21 -1.71
C GLY A 243 -12.84 25.21 -3.21
N GLU A 244 -11.69 24.71 -3.68
CA GLU A 244 -11.38 24.56 -5.11
C GLU A 244 -11.71 23.14 -5.59
N SER A 245 -12.77 23.00 -6.39
CA SER A 245 -13.18 21.72 -6.99
C SER A 245 -12.17 21.19 -8.01
N LYS A 246 -11.79 19.93 -7.84
CA LYS A 246 -10.89 19.18 -8.74
C LYS A 246 -11.51 17.82 -9.03
N TYR A 247 -11.67 17.51 -10.32
CA TYR A 247 -12.14 16.21 -10.76
C TYR A 247 -10.97 15.22 -10.91
N TYR A 248 -11.20 13.96 -10.56
CA TYR A 248 -10.27 12.84 -10.75
C TYR A 248 -11.00 11.67 -11.41
N GLU A 249 -10.30 10.81 -12.16
CA GLU A 249 -10.88 9.53 -12.62
C GLU A 249 -11.05 8.53 -11.48
N ARG A 250 -10.13 8.55 -10.50
CA ARG A 250 -10.10 7.63 -9.36
C ARG A 250 -9.65 8.34 -8.09
N VAL A 251 -10.44 8.25 -7.02
CA VAL A 251 -10.05 8.69 -5.68
C VAL A 251 -9.84 7.50 -4.77
N ILE A 252 -8.69 7.46 -4.11
CA ILE A 252 -8.34 6.47 -3.09
C ILE A 252 -8.30 7.19 -1.75
N TRP A 253 -9.05 6.67 -0.79
CA TRP A 253 -9.13 7.21 0.56
C TRP A 253 -8.77 6.15 1.60
N PRO A 254 -7.47 5.91 1.87
CA PRO A 254 -7.05 4.85 2.76
C PRO A 254 -7.35 5.18 4.24
N GLY A 255 -8.14 4.31 4.88
CA GLY A 255 -8.48 4.40 6.30
C GLY A 255 -9.94 4.82 6.52
N ARG A 256 -10.22 5.40 7.69
CA ARG A 256 -11.57 5.85 8.04
C ARG A 256 -11.86 7.20 7.38
N GLU A 257 -12.83 7.23 6.47
CA GLU A 257 -13.28 8.46 5.77
C GLU A 257 -13.71 9.58 6.73
N SER A 258 -14.12 9.25 7.96
CA SER A 258 -14.51 10.20 9.00
C SER A 258 -13.35 10.96 9.67
N THR A 259 -12.09 10.68 9.30
CA THR A 259 -10.94 11.37 9.86
C THR A 259 -10.83 12.75 9.23
N SER A 260 -10.96 13.81 10.04
CA SER A 260 -10.94 15.20 9.56
C SER A 260 -9.55 15.59 9.04
N GLY A 261 -9.42 16.77 8.45
CA GLY A 261 -8.13 17.28 7.97
C GLY A 261 -7.20 17.80 9.07
N PRO A 262 -6.01 18.30 8.70
CA PRO A 262 -5.55 18.48 7.32
C PRO A 262 -5.15 17.16 6.64
N TYR A 263 -5.00 17.21 5.32
CA TYR A 263 -4.71 16.07 4.45
C TYR A 263 -3.48 16.33 3.58
N ILE A 264 -2.72 15.28 3.29
CA ILE A 264 -1.79 15.22 2.17
C ILE A 264 -2.45 14.47 1.01
N ILE A 265 -2.31 15.02 -0.19
CA ILE A 265 -2.83 14.43 -1.43
C ILE A 265 -1.63 14.16 -2.32
N LEU A 266 -1.43 12.90 -2.69
CA LEU A 266 -0.55 12.52 -3.78
C LEU A 266 -1.43 12.15 -4.97
N SER A 267 -1.36 12.92 -6.04
CA SER A 267 -2.16 12.67 -7.25
C SER A 267 -1.29 12.46 -8.48
N SER A 268 -1.86 11.84 -9.50
CA SER A 268 -1.22 11.67 -10.82
C SER A 268 -1.95 12.49 -11.87
N LEU A 269 -1.21 13.22 -12.68
CA LEU A 269 -1.69 13.81 -13.92
C LEU A 269 -1.20 12.98 -15.08
N VAL A 270 -2.05 12.83 -16.08
CA VAL A 270 -1.78 11.97 -17.23
C VAL A 270 -2.07 12.76 -18.50
N LYS A 271 -1.22 12.55 -19.51
CA LYS A 271 -1.42 13.10 -20.85
C LYS A 271 -2.31 12.17 -21.64
N ASP A 272 -3.40 12.68 -22.21
CA ASP A 272 -4.22 11.96 -23.17
C ASP A 272 -3.51 11.86 -24.51
N ASP A 273 -3.51 10.67 -25.11
CA ASP A 273 -2.86 10.41 -26.39
C ASP A 273 -3.73 10.88 -27.58
N VAL A 274 -5.05 10.98 -27.39
CA VAL A 274 -6.02 11.37 -28.44
C VAL A 274 -6.13 12.89 -28.52
N ASP A 275 -6.41 13.55 -27.39
CA ASP A 275 -6.71 14.99 -27.36
C ASP A 275 -5.48 15.84 -27.00
N ASN A 276 -4.33 15.21 -26.71
CA ASN A 276 -3.11 15.87 -26.22
C ASN A 276 -3.36 16.74 -24.97
N ASP A 277 -4.44 16.45 -24.24
CA ASP A 277 -4.83 17.16 -23.03
C ASP A 277 -4.17 16.54 -21.80
N VAL A 278 -4.17 17.27 -20.68
CA VAL A 278 -3.63 16.78 -19.42
C VAL A 278 -4.72 16.85 -18.37
N PHE A 279 -5.05 15.70 -17.79
CA PHE A 279 -6.10 15.60 -16.78
C PHE A 279 -5.60 14.89 -15.52
N ARG A 280 -6.34 15.07 -14.42
CA ARG A 280 -6.06 14.43 -13.14
C ARG A 280 -6.68 13.03 -13.13
N HIS A 281 -5.85 12.01 -13.04
CA HIS A 281 -6.32 10.62 -13.12
C HIS A 281 -6.59 10.04 -11.73
N THR A 282 -5.56 9.85 -10.90
CA THR A 282 -5.72 9.21 -9.60
C THR A 282 -5.29 10.13 -8.46
N ALA A 283 -6.09 10.25 -7.41
CA ALA A 283 -5.72 10.89 -6.15
C ALA A 283 -5.67 9.87 -5.01
N CYS A 284 -4.62 9.93 -4.20
CA CYS A 284 -4.54 9.27 -2.90
C CYS A 284 -4.60 10.34 -1.81
N VAL A 285 -5.66 10.33 -1.01
CA VAL A 285 -5.90 11.29 0.07
C VAL A 285 -5.59 10.65 1.41
N LYS A 286 -4.70 11.26 2.19
CA LYS A 286 -4.31 10.75 3.50
C LYS A 286 -4.37 11.84 4.58
N PRO A 287 -5.08 11.64 5.69
CA PRO A 287 -5.03 12.58 6.81
C PRO A 287 -3.63 12.67 7.41
N ILE A 288 -3.24 13.87 7.84
CA ILE A 288 -1.97 14.15 8.51
C ILE A 288 -2.18 14.84 9.86
N VAL A 289 -1.13 14.91 10.67
CA VAL A 289 -1.16 15.57 11.99
C VAL A 289 -1.47 17.07 11.86
N ALA A 290 -0.71 17.79 11.02
CA ALA A 290 -0.89 19.23 10.79
C ALA A 290 -0.21 19.66 9.47
N HIS A 291 -0.53 20.84 8.93
CA HIS A 291 0.12 21.35 7.71
C HIS A 291 1.65 21.51 7.83
N ASN A 292 2.16 21.66 9.07
CA ASN A 292 3.57 21.76 9.42
C ASN A 292 4.15 20.45 10.01
N VAL A 293 3.39 19.35 9.96
CA VAL A 293 3.78 18.00 10.39
C VAL A 293 3.06 16.99 9.48
N LEU A 294 3.69 16.63 8.35
CA LEU A 294 3.08 15.78 7.31
C LEU A 294 3.04 14.28 7.68
N MET A 295 3.13 13.96 8.97
CA MET A 295 3.05 12.59 9.47
C MET A 295 1.64 12.03 9.20
N PRO A 296 1.51 10.94 8.41
CA PRO A 296 0.22 10.32 8.14
C PRO A 296 -0.41 9.75 9.41
N ILE A 297 -1.74 9.82 9.52
CA ILE A 297 -2.51 9.26 10.63
C ILE A 297 -3.75 8.51 10.14
N ASP A 298 -4.29 7.61 10.97
CA ASP A 298 -5.44 6.78 10.61
C ASP A 298 -6.75 7.20 11.31
N SER A 299 -6.67 8.09 12.30
CA SER A 299 -7.83 8.55 13.08
C SER A 299 -7.66 9.95 13.70
N ASN A 300 -8.79 10.58 14.06
CA ASN A 300 -8.77 11.86 14.79
C ASN A 300 -8.15 11.73 16.18
N TYR A 301 -8.26 10.55 16.80
CA TYR A 301 -7.66 10.28 18.12
C TYR A 301 -6.13 10.26 18.04
N GLU A 302 -5.58 9.59 17.02
CA GLU A 302 -4.16 9.65 16.73
C GLU A 302 -3.69 11.09 16.49
N ARG A 303 -4.50 11.91 15.79
CA ARG A 303 -4.18 13.34 15.61
C ARG A 303 -4.06 14.05 16.94
N THR A 304 -5.07 13.95 17.79
CA THR A 304 -5.11 14.62 19.09
C THR A 304 -3.92 14.22 19.94
N PHE A 305 -3.64 12.91 20.03
CA PHE A 305 -2.47 12.40 20.74
C PHE A 305 -1.16 12.99 20.20
N ALA A 306 -0.95 12.93 18.88
CA ALA A 306 0.26 13.44 18.25
C ALA A 306 0.44 14.94 18.49
N ILE A 307 -0.62 15.74 18.36
CA ILE A 307 -0.58 17.18 18.64
C ILE A 307 -0.19 17.45 20.10
N SER A 308 -0.86 16.80 21.05
CA SER A 308 -0.59 17.01 22.48
C SER A 308 0.86 16.64 22.85
N LEU A 309 1.37 15.53 22.33
CA LEU A 309 2.74 15.13 22.59
C LEU A 309 3.76 16.05 21.92
N ILE A 310 3.51 16.47 20.67
CA ILE A 310 4.37 17.44 19.97
C ILE A 310 4.44 18.77 20.72
N GLU A 311 3.31 19.26 21.23
CA GLU A 311 3.30 20.46 22.07
C GLU A 311 4.13 20.28 23.33
N ALA A 312 4.02 19.14 23.99
CA ALA A 312 4.79 18.84 25.19
C ALA A 312 6.30 18.71 24.91
N ILE A 313 6.71 18.09 23.81
CA ILE A 313 8.11 18.04 23.36
C ILE A 313 8.66 19.46 23.15
N ASN A 314 7.87 20.35 22.55
CA ASN A 314 8.32 21.73 22.32
C ASN A 314 8.36 22.58 23.60
N ARG A 315 7.44 22.36 24.55
CA ARG A 315 7.44 23.05 25.85
C ARG A 315 8.58 22.60 26.76
N ASN A 316 9.05 21.37 26.61
CA ASN A 316 10.10 20.77 27.43
C ASN A 316 11.35 20.42 26.59
N PRO A 317 12.08 21.43 26.07
CA PRO A 317 13.19 21.23 25.14
C PRO A 317 14.43 20.56 25.78
N LYS A 318 14.54 20.64 27.10
CA LYS A 318 15.62 20.06 27.91
C LYS A 318 14.98 19.19 28.99
N LEU A 319 14.72 17.93 28.66
CA LEU A 319 14.24 16.98 29.65
C LEU A 319 15.44 16.48 30.46
N GLU A 320 15.60 16.98 31.67
CA GLU A 320 16.60 16.44 32.60
C GLU A 320 16.12 15.08 33.11
N ILE A 321 17.01 14.09 33.07
CA ILE A 321 16.79 12.77 33.66
C ILE A 321 17.53 12.70 35.01
N ASP A 322 17.26 11.65 35.78
CA ASP A 322 17.65 11.52 37.20
C ASP A 322 19.16 11.69 37.45
N ASP A 323 19.98 11.37 36.46
CA ASP A 323 21.44 11.54 36.50
C ASP A 323 21.95 12.93 36.04
N GLY A 324 21.04 13.88 35.81
CA GLY A 324 21.33 15.25 35.38
C GLY A 324 21.60 15.41 33.88
N ARG A 325 21.57 14.33 33.07
CA ARG A 325 21.73 14.43 31.62
C ARG A 325 20.46 14.94 30.95
N VAL A 326 20.62 15.60 29.81
CA VAL A 326 19.51 16.13 29.02
C VAL A 326 19.10 15.15 27.93
N ALA A 327 17.89 14.62 28.02
CA ALA A 327 17.26 13.81 27.01
C ALA A 327 16.50 14.65 25.97
N LYS A 328 16.49 14.16 24.72
CA LYS A 328 15.65 14.65 23.63
C LYS A 328 14.64 13.59 23.25
N CYS A 329 13.36 13.95 23.24
CA CYS A 329 12.29 13.04 22.87
C CYS A 329 11.81 13.29 21.43
N THR A 330 11.44 12.19 20.77
CA THR A 330 10.96 12.16 19.39
C THR A 330 9.66 11.36 19.34
N LEU A 331 8.77 11.75 18.44
CA LEU A 331 7.54 11.02 18.15
C LEU A 331 7.65 10.43 16.75
N MET A 332 7.39 9.14 16.58
CA MET A 332 7.44 8.44 15.30
C MET A 332 6.12 7.72 15.08
N LYS A 333 5.56 7.79 13.86
CA LYS A 333 4.52 6.85 13.41
C LYS A 333 5.14 5.85 12.42
N PRO A 334 5.31 4.58 12.81
CA PRO A 334 5.70 3.55 11.85
C PRO A 334 4.68 3.45 10.70
N LEU A 335 5.19 3.40 9.46
CA LEU A 335 4.36 3.28 8.24
C LEU A 335 4.42 1.88 7.62
N LYS A 336 5.44 1.10 8.01
CA LYS A 336 5.69 -0.28 7.59
C LYS A 336 5.59 -1.20 8.81
N PRO A 337 4.80 -2.29 8.74
CA PRO A 337 4.74 -3.28 9.79
C PRO A 337 6.07 -4.07 9.87
N ILE A 338 6.35 -4.63 11.04
CA ILE A 338 7.40 -5.63 11.24
C ILE A 338 6.72 -6.98 11.42
N GLU A 339 7.24 -8.01 10.75
CA GLU A 339 6.75 -9.37 10.91
C GLU A 339 7.27 -9.98 12.22
N SER A 340 6.37 -10.61 12.98
CA SER A 340 6.73 -11.37 14.18
C SER A 340 7.41 -12.70 13.78
N LEU A 341 8.12 -13.34 14.72
CA LEU A 341 8.67 -14.69 14.52
C LEU A 341 7.62 -15.75 14.12
N LYS A 342 6.33 -15.46 14.30
CA LYS A 342 5.20 -16.34 13.96
C LYS A 342 4.42 -15.86 12.72
N GLY A 343 4.99 -14.95 11.94
CA GLY A 343 4.40 -14.47 10.69
C GLY A 343 3.29 -13.42 10.85
N GLU A 344 3.17 -12.78 12.02
CA GLU A 344 2.14 -11.77 12.25
C GLU A 344 2.67 -10.37 11.96
N MET A 345 1.91 -9.56 11.23
CA MET A 345 2.28 -8.18 10.96
C MET A 345 1.99 -7.28 12.18
N LEU A 346 3.04 -6.66 12.71
CA LEU A 346 3.00 -5.79 13.87
C LEU A 346 3.23 -4.33 13.45
N LEU A 347 2.22 -3.49 13.67
CA LEU A 347 2.30 -2.05 13.41
C LEU A 347 1.68 -1.29 14.57
N PRO A 348 2.50 -0.71 15.48
CA PRO A 348 1.99 0.15 16.53
C PRO A 348 1.59 1.51 15.98
N ASP A 349 0.71 2.21 16.69
CA ASP A 349 0.26 3.53 16.26
C ASP A 349 1.38 4.56 16.34
N PHE A 350 2.09 4.63 17.47
CA PHE A 350 3.22 5.53 17.64
C PHE A 350 4.35 4.89 18.45
N ILE A 351 5.54 5.49 18.32
CA ILE A 351 6.70 5.20 19.14
C ILE A 351 7.24 6.53 19.66
N VAL A 352 7.37 6.62 20.99
CA VAL A 352 7.98 7.76 21.66
C VAL A 352 9.35 7.35 22.13
N GLN A 353 10.38 8.04 21.67
CA GLN A 353 11.76 7.68 21.99
C GLN A 353 12.51 8.87 22.56
N CYS A 354 13.09 8.70 23.74
CA CYS A 354 13.95 9.68 24.39
C CYS A 354 15.41 9.22 24.36
N LYS A 355 16.31 10.13 23.98
CA LYS A 355 17.74 9.85 23.80
C LYS A 355 18.60 10.84 24.56
N VAL A 356 19.69 10.35 25.15
CA VAL A 356 20.80 11.17 25.66
C VAL A 356 21.98 10.98 24.72
N GLY A 357 22.34 12.01 23.97
CA GLY A 357 23.30 11.86 22.87
C GLY A 357 22.82 10.83 21.84
N LYS A 358 23.53 9.71 21.71
CA LYS A 358 23.16 8.58 20.83
C LYS A 358 22.47 7.43 21.58
N GLU A 359 22.52 7.44 22.90
CA GLU A 359 21.97 6.39 23.76
C GLU A 359 20.44 6.54 23.84
N VAL A 360 19.74 5.43 23.66
CA VAL A 360 18.29 5.38 23.86
C VAL A 360 18.05 5.06 25.32
N VAL A 361 17.56 6.04 26.08
CA VAL A 361 17.28 5.86 27.52
C VAL A 361 15.85 5.40 27.77
N ARG A 362 14.95 5.66 26.81
CA ARG A 362 13.56 5.20 26.87
C ARG A 362 12.92 5.10 25.49
N ARG A 363 12.14 4.05 25.28
CA ARG A 363 11.30 3.82 24.11
C ARG A 363 9.95 3.25 24.53
N ASP A 364 8.91 4.07 24.40
CA ASP A 364 7.53 3.69 24.64
C ASP A 364 6.85 3.34 23.32
N ILE A 365 6.22 2.17 23.26
CA ILE A 365 5.30 1.81 22.17
C ILE A 365 3.92 2.30 22.57
N VAL A 366 3.24 3.05 21.71
CA VAL A 366 1.95 3.64 22.01
C VAL A 366 0.89 3.10 21.07
N GLU A 367 -0.22 2.68 21.65
CA GLU A 367 -1.41 2.22 20.94
C GLU A 367 -2.59 3.09 21.32
N VAL A 368 -3.22 3.71 20.31
CA VAL A 368 -4.34 4.62 20.50
C VAL A 368 -5.61 3.83 20.25
N MET A 369 -6.32 3.48 21.32
CA MET A 369 -7.41 2.52 21.25
C MET A 369 -8.67 3.18 20.64
N GLY A 370 -9.00 2.77 19.41
CA GLY A 370 -10.18 3.23 18.67
C GLY A 370 -11.36 2.25 18.71
N PHE A 371 -12.39 2.57 19.49
CA PHE A 371 -13.62 1.78 19.74
C PHE A 371 -13.42 0.40 20.38
N GLY A 372 -14.31 0.08 21.32
CA GLY A 372 -14.30 -1.15 22.14
C GLY A 372 -15.00 -2.32 21.46
N ASP A 373 -14.67 -2.61 20.20
CA ASP A 373 -15.04 -3.89 19.62
C ASP A 373 -14.26 -5.00 20.34
N THR A 374 -14.96 -6.00 20.86
CA THR A 374 -14.39 -7.14 21.58
C THR A 374 -13.37 -7.90 20.74
N GLU A 375 -13.60 -8.05 19.43
CA GLU A 375 -12.66 -8.73 18.53
C GLU A 375 -11.38 -7.88 18.31
N TYR A 376 -11.56 -6.56 18.19
CA TYR A 376 -10.44 -5.62 18.08
C TYR A 376 -9.58 -5.61 19.36
N ALA A 377 -10.22 -5.62 20.53
CA ALA A 377 -9.55 -5.65 21.82
C ALA A 377 -8.77 -6.96 22.03
N GLU A 378 -9.36 -8.11 21.71
CA GLU A 378 -8.68 -9.42 21.80
C GLU A 378 -7.48 -9.50 20.85
N ARG A 379 -7.63 -9.01 19.62
CA ARG A 379 -6.53 -8.93 18.66
C ARG A 379 -5.40 -8.04 19.19
N LYS A 380 -5.70 -6.85 19.71
CA LYS A 380 -4.69 -5.93 20.28
C LYS A 380 -4.01 -6.54 21.50
N LYS A 381 -4.76 -7.16 22.43
CA LYS A 381 -4.22 -7.87 23.60
C LYS A 381 -3.19 -8.94 23.21
N ARG A 382 -3.40 -9.62 22.08
CA ARG A 382 -2.48 -10.63 21.53
C ARG A 382 -1.25 -10.03 20.83
N LEU A 383 -1.41 -8.90 20.14
CA LEU A 383 -0.34 -8.29 19.31
C LEU A 383 0.54 -7.31 20.08
N ILE A 384 -0.01 -6.57 21.04
CA ILE A 384 0.68 -5.55 21.84
C ILE A 384 1.96 -6.07 22.51
N PRO A 385 1.96 -7.23 23.20
CA PRO A 385 3.19 -7.75 23.79
C PRO A 385 4.27 -8.06 22.74
N LYS A 386 3.86 -8.48 21.54
CA LYS A 386 4.78 -8.80 20.44
C LYS A 386 5.36 -7.53 19.82
N MET A 387 4.58 -6.45 19.74
CA MET A 387 5.06 -5.14 19.28
C MET A 387 6.16 -4.60 20.20
N LYS A 388 6.00 -4.76 21.53
CA LYS A 388 7.06 -4.39 22.48
C LYS A 388 8.40 -5.03 22.13
N VAL A 389 8.39 -6.33 21.87
CA VAL A 389 9.60 -7.09 21.53
C VAL A 389 10.13 -6.67 20.14
N ALA A 390 9.28 -6.67 19.12
CA ALA A 390 9.67 -6.38 17.74
C ALA A 390 10.27 -4.97 17.57
N PHE A 391 9.71 -3.99 18.27
CA PHE A 391 10.17 -2.60 18.23
C PHE A 391 11.14 -2.23 19.36
N ARG A 392 11.56 -3.22 20.17
CA ARG A 392 12.48 -3.07 21.31
C ARG A 392 12.05 -1.96 22.29
N GLY A 393 10.76 -1.93 22.62
CA GLY A 393 10.19 -0.97 23.56
C GLY A 393 10.38 -1.39 25.02
N ASP A 394 10.58 -0.40 25.90
CA ASP A 394 10.70 -0.59 27.35
C ASP A 394 9.33 -0.83 27.99
N ARG A 395 8.29 -0.20 27.44
CA ARG A 395 6.89 -0.39 27.83
C ARG A 395 5.94 -0.18 26.66
N VAL A 396 4.71 -0.68 26.82
CA VAL A 396 3.59 -0.35 25.93
C VAL A 396 2.60 0.49 26.71
N VAL A 397 2.10 1.54 26.08
CA VAL A 397 1.09 2.43 26.64
C VAL A 397 -0.14 2.40 25.75
N GLU A 398 -1.27 2.05 26.37
CA GLU A 398 -2.57 2.12 25.73
C GLU A 398 -3.23 3.43 26.12
N ILE A 399 -3.56 4.26 25.12
CA ILE A 399 -4.27 5.52 25.31
C ILE A 399 -5.74 5.29 25.01
N SER A 400 -6.58 5.44 26.03
CA SER A 400 -8.03 5.25 25.88
C SER A 400 -8.69 6.42 25.16
N LYS A 401 -9.85 6.13 24.54
CA LYS A 401 -10.63 7.06 23.71
C LYS A 401 -11.11 8.32 24.47
N ASP A 402 -11.33 8.20 25.78
CA ASP A 402 -12.18 9.12 26.54
C ASP A 402 -11.45 9.94 27.60
N SER A 403 -10.11 9.91 27.65
CA SER A 403 -9.42 10.67 28.66
C SER A 403 -8.24 11.47 28.08
N ASN A 404 -8.50 12.77 27.88
CA ASN A 404 -7.44 13.79 27.89
C ASN A 404 -6.53 13.63 29.13
N VAL A 405 -7.06 12.99 30.18
CA VAL A 405 -6.32 12.56 31.37
C VAL A 405 -5.24 11.54 31.04
N ASP A 406 -5.48 10.50 30.23
CA ASP A 406 -4.47 9.49 29.86
C ASP A 406 -3.39 10.11 28.98
N ILE A 407 -3.78 10.99 28.05
CA ILE A 407 -2.81 11.74 27.24
C ILE A 407 -1.96 12.64 28.14
N ALA A 408 -2.59 13.41 29.03
CA ALA A 408 -1.88 14.30 29.96
C ALA A 408 -1.01 13.51 30.95
N LYS A 409 -1.48 12.37 31.43
CA LYS A 409 -0.75 11.46 32.31
C LYS A 409 0.45 10.89 31.59
N PHE A 410 0.28 10.36 30.38
CA PHE A 410 1.37 9.84 29.58
C PHE A 410 2.40 10.92 29.27
N VAL A 411 1.95 12.10 28.84
CA VAL A 411 2.81 13.27 28.64
C VAL A 411 3.56 13.59 29.93
N GLY A 412 2.88 13.64 31.07
CA GLY A 412 3.49 13.79 32.38
C GLY A 412 4.58 12.73 32.62
N GLU A 413 4.27 11.45 32.49
CA GLU A 413 5.24 10.36 32.67
C GLU A 413 6.43 10.42 31.71
N VAL A 414 6.24 10.92 30.48
CA VAL A 414 7.34 11.10 29.51
C VAL A 414 8.29 12.21 29.96
N PHE A 415 7.76 13.32 30.50
CA PHE A 415 8.55 14.50 30.89
C PHE A 415 8.88 14.58 32.39
N TYR A 416 8.36 13.68 33.20
CA TYR A 416 8.75 13.43 34.58
C TYR A 416 9.39 12.05 34.64
N LEU A 417 10.61 11.95 34.10
CA LEU A 417 11.51 10.85 34.44
C LEU A 417 11.85 11.00 35.94
N HIS A 418 11.75 9.90 36.69
CA HIS A 418 11.58 9.93 38.14
C HIS A 418 12.74 10.56 38.91
N LYS A 419 12.53 11.74 39.50
CA LYS A 419 13.35 12.21 40.64
C LYS A 419 13.51 11.16 41.74
#